data_AF-A0A0F9SK51-F1
#
_entry.id   AF-A0A0F9SK51-F1
#
_cell.length_a   1.000
_cell.length_b   1.000
_cell.length_c   1.000
_cell.angle_alpha   90.00
_cell.angle_beta   90.00
_cell.angle_gamma   90.00
#
_symmetry.space_group_name_H-M   'P 1'
#
loop_
_entity.id
_entity.type
_entity.pdbx_description
1 polymer ?
#
loop_
_entity_poly.entity_id
_entity_poly.type
_entity_poly.pdbx_seq_one_letter_code
_entity_poly.pdbx_strand_id
1 'polypeptide(L)'
;MTSSGDYVQICSSCVMDTSDPEIEFSQDGVCNHCVEFESVSRKNWFPNEKGQELLKKAVLDIKAAGKDQEYDCILGLSGGVDSSYLALRVKELGLRPLVMHVDAGWNSELAVANIEAVVKHCDFDLHTHVVDWQDMRDLHLAYLRAGVANQDVPQDHIFFASLYHFATKHRIRYILSGGNLATEGIFPKAWHGSAMDAINLNAIHSRFGERKLRQYKTISFFKCYIWYPFIKKMRTVRPLNYMPYDKIEALAELEKTVGYKPYPRKHGESLFTKFFQNYYLPTKFGYDKRRPHYSSLIVSGQMTREDALTKMKEPLYNDDELEIDISYFCKKLRINRAEFNELMEAPIHEYNEFATWEKKYKFLKRLQSFVTRMTGKRIKVYS
;
A
#
# COMPACT_ATOMS: atom_id res chain seq x y z
N MET A 1 -9.45 18.94 23.01
CA MET A 1 -8.71 20.12 23.50
C MET A 1 -7.23 19.76 23.55
N THR A 2 -6.48 20.05 22.50
CA THR A 2 -5.02 20.11 22.55
C THR A 2 -4.64 21.53 22.93
N SER A 3 -4.11 21.69 24.13
CA SER A 3 -3.50 22.92 24.60
C SER A 3 -2.22 23.21 23.82
N SER A 4 -1.91 24.51 23.70
CA SER A 4 -0.58 25.11 23.47
C SER A 4 0.18 24.72 22.19
N GLY A 5 0.20 25.66 21.24
CA GLY A 5 1.23 25.92 20.22
C GLY A 5 2.48 25.04 20.18
N ASP A 6 2.33 23.77 19.80
CA ASP A 6 3.46 22.90 19.51
C ASP A 6 4.18 23.45 18.28
N TYR A 7 5.46 23.78 18.47
CA TYR A 7 6.32 24.25 17.40
C TYR A 7 6.44 23.14 16.34
N VAL A 8 5.91 23.41 15.13
CA VAL A 8 6.02 22.46 14.02
C VAL A 8 7.45 22.49 13.48
N GLN A 9 8.23 21.47 13.82
CA GLN A 9 9.55 21.26 13.25
C GLN A 9 9.44 20.40 11.98
N ILE A 10 9.95 20.93 10.86
CA ILE A 10 10.02 20.22 9.58
C ILE A 10 11.47 19.79 9.34
N CYS A 11 11.66 18.57 8.85
CA CYS A 11 12.96 18.02 8.49
C CYS A 11 13.73 18.95 7.54
N SER A 12 15.04 19.08 7.75
CA SER A 12 15.93 19.88 6.90
C SER A 12 16.22 19.20 5.54
N SER A 13 16.17 17.87 5.47
CA SER A 13 16.43 17.11 4.22
C SER A 13 15.19 16.65 3.46
N CYS A 14 14.02 16.61 4.09
CA CYS A 14 12.75 16.24 3.46
C CYS A 14 11.62 17.14 3.95
N VAL A 15 10.37 16.68 3.92
CA VAL A 15 9.19 17.44 4.39
C VAL A 15 8.37 16.70 5.46
N MET A 16 8.91 15.64 6.06
CA MET A 16 8.33 15.06 7.28
C MET A 16 8.43 16.06 8.44
N ASP A 17 7.47 16.02 9.35
CA ASP A 17 7.39 16.94 10.49
C ASP A 17 6.81 16.25 11.74
N THR A 18 6.60 17.05 12.79
CA THR A 18 6.05 16.62 14.09
C THR A 18 4.61 16.12 14.07
N SER A 19 3.94 16.06 12.90
CA SER A 19 2.67 15.32 12.77
C SER A 19 2.87 13.80 12.87
N ASP A 20 4.08 13.31 12.68
CA ASP A 20 4.45 11.95 13.07
C ASP A 20 4.89 11.92 14.54
N PRO A 21 4.13 11.26 15.45
CA PRO A 21 4.45 11.24 16.86
C PRO A 21 5.72 10.45 17.20
N GLU A 22 6.25 9.64 16.26
CA GLU A 22 7.50 8.90 16.40
C GLU A 22 8.67 9.58 15.64
N ILE A 23 8.50 10.82 15.17
CA ILE A 23 9.59 11.53 14.50
C ILE A 23 10.65 11.99 15.49
N GLU A 24 11.91 11.76 15.12
CA GLU A 24 13.07 12.25 15.86
C GLU A 24 13.98 13.01 14.89
N PHE A 25 14.59 14.10 15.35
CA PHE A 25 15.50 14.91 14.54
C PHE A 25 16.93 14.82 15.07
N SER A 26 17.89 14.73 14.16
CA SER A 26 19.31 14.91 14.48
C SER A 26 19.60 16.37 14.86
N GLN A 27 20.83 16.64 15.34
CA GLN A 27 21.30 18.00 15.60
C GLN A 27 21.26 18.90 14.35
N ASP A 28 21.42 18.31 13.16
CA ASP A 28 21.33 19.00 11.86
C ASP A 28 19.88 19.15 11.35
N GLY A 29 18.88 18.77 12.16
CA GLY A 29 17.46 18.84 11.82
C GLY A 29 16.98 17.75 10.84
N VAL A 30 17.75 16.68 10.64
CA VAL A 30 17.39 15.56 9.74
C VAL A 30 16.54 14.55 10.49
N CYS A 31 15.38 14.17 9.95
CA CYS A 31 14.49 13.21 10.61
C CYS A 31 14.99 11.76 10.52
N ASN A 32 14.59 10.95 11.50
CA ASN A 32 14.83 9.50 11.58
C ASN A 32 14.42 8.74 10.31
N HIS A 33 13.39 9.17 9.59
CA HIS A 33 12.99 8.52 8.33
C HIS A 33 14.03 8.64 7.22
N CYS A 34 14.65 9.82 7.06
CA CYS A 34 15.74 10.00 6.10
C CYS A 34 16.95 9.13 6.47
N VAL A 35 17.26 9.07 7.77
CA VAL A 35 18.35 8.23 8.29
C VAL A 35 18.05 6.74 8.06
N GLU A 36 16.82 6.27 8.31
CA GLU A 36 16.40 4.88 8.02
C GLU A 36 16.46 4.59 6.52
N PHE A 37 16.06 5.54 5.67
CA PHE A 37 16.13 5.36 4.23
C PHE A 37 17.58 5.13 3.77
N GLU A 38 18.52 6.00 4.14
CA GLU A 38 19.92 5.87 3.75
C GLU A 38 20.60 4.63 4.36
N SER A 39 20.35 4.36 5.64
CA SER A 39 21.04 3.29 6.36
C SER A 39 20.45 1.89 6.12
N VAL A 40 19.17 1.78 5.73
CA VAL A 40 18.45 0.51 5.61
C VAL A 40 17.81 0.34 4.23
N SER A 41 16.93 1.25 3.82
CA SER A 41 16.13 1.09 2.59
C SER A 41 17.01 1.13 1.33
N ARG A 42 17.97 2.06 1.26
CA ARG A 42 18.91 2.24 0.15
C ARG A 42 19.70 0.96 -0.16
N LYS A 43 19.98 0.14 0.85
CA LYS A 43 20.66 -1.17 0.70
C LYS A 43 19.81 -2.24 0.00
N ASN A 44 18.53 -1.99 -0.22
CA ASN A 44 17.60 -2.87 -0.93
C ASN A 44 17.00 -2.19 -2.18
N TRP A 45 17.53 -1.03 -2.59
CA TRP A 45 17.10 -0.29 -3.77
C TRP A 45 18.27 -0.19 -4.76
N PHE A 46 18.10 -0.79 -5.94
CA PHE A 46 19.14 -0.96 -6.93
C PHE A 46 18.69 -0.42 -8.30
N PRO A 47 18.60 0.90 -8.50
CA PRO A 47 18.24 1.50 -9.79
C PRO A 47 19.42 1.52 -10.79
N ASN A 48 20.34 0.57 -10.71
CA ASN A 48 21.62 0.56 -11.43
C ASN A 48 21.92 -0.83 -12.03
N GLU A 49 23.13 -1.03 -12.57
CA GLU A 49 23.56 -2.31 -13.16
C GLU A 49 23.40 -3.50 -12.21
N LYS A 50 23.61 -3.30 -10.90
CA LYS A 50 23.38 -4.36 -9.92
C LYS A 50 21.92 -4.79 -9.86
N GLY A 51 21.01 -3.83 -9.99
CA GLY A 51 19.58 -4.08 -10.12
C GLY A 51 19.27 -4.94 -11.34
N GLN A 52 19.86 -4.61 -12.50
CA GLN A 52 19.64 -5.37 -13.73
C GLN A 52 20.05 -6.85 -13.56
N GLU A 53 21.18 -7.14 -12.90
CA GLU A 53 21.57 -8.51 -12.57
C GLU A 53 20.55 -9.22 -11.66
N LEU A 54 20.10 -8.53 -10.61
CA LEU A 54 19.12 -9.07 -9.66
C LEU A 54 17.77 -9.33 -10.33
N LEU A 55 17.34 -8.43 -11.20
CA LEU A 55 16.12 -8.54 -11.98
C LEU A 55 16.21 -9.71 -12.96
N LYS A 56 17.31 -9.82 -13.71
CA LYS A 56 17.55 -10.95 -14.63
C LYS A 56 17.50 -12.28 -13.89
N LYS A 57 18.13 -12.37 -12.72
CA LYS A 57 18.06 -13.56 -11.87
C LYS A 57 16.62 -13.85 -11.43
N ALA A 58 15.90 -12.85 -10.94
CA ALA A 58 14.51 -13.02 -10.51
C ALA A 58 13.61 -13.51 -11.66
N VAL A 59 13.78 -12.97 -12.87
CA VAL A 59 13.04 -13.40 -14.07
C VAL A 59 13.35 -14.85 -14.42
N LEU A 60 14.62 -15.28 -14.35
CA LEU A 60 14.99 -16.68 -14.57
C LEU A 60 14.35 -17.61 -13.52
N ASP A 61 14.38 -17.22 -12.25
CA ASP A 61 13.76 -17.98 -11.16
C ASP A 61 12.23 -18.08 -11.33
N ILE A 62 11.57 -17.00 -11.76
CA ILE A 62 10.13 -16.96 -12.06
C ILE A 62 9.80 -17.91 -13.22
N LYS A 63 10.50 -17.80 -14.36
CA LYS A 63 10.28 -18.65 -15.54
C LYS A 63 10.52 -20.13 -15.23
N ALA A 64 11.58 -20.44 -14.49
CA ALA A 64 11.87 -21.80 -14.05
C ALA A 64 10.78 -22.35 -13.13
N ALA A 65 10.19 -21.50 -12.28
CA ALA A 65 9.11 -21.89 -11.39
C ALA A 65 7.77 -22.09 -12.07
N GLY A 66 7.51 -21.34 -13.15
CA GLY A 66 6.34 -21.46 -14.00
C GLY A 66 6.52 -22.41 -15.18
N LYS A 67 7.61 -23.19 -15.20
CA LYS A 67 7.84 -24.17 -16.27
C LYS A 67 6.66 -25.16 -16.32
N ASP A 68 6.18 -25.41 -17.54
CA ASP A 68 5.04 -26.28 -17.82
C ASP A 68 3.70 -25.81 -17.18
N GLN A 69 3.62 -24.53 -16.77
CA GLN A 69 2.39 -23.86 -16.38
C GLN A 69 2.00 -22.83 -17.46
N GLU A 70 0.73 -22.48 -17.49
CA GLU A 70 0.20 -21.38 -18.30
C GLU A 70 0.79 -20.04 -17.87
N TYR A 71 0.84 -19.80 -16.54
CA TYR A 71 1.37 -18.59 -15.93
C TYR A 71 2.61 -18.86 -15.08
N ASP A 72 3.59 -17.95 -15.12
CA ASP A 72 4.81 -18.03 -14.30
C ASP A 72 4.76 -17.16 -13.04
N CYS A 73 3.90 -16.14 -13.04
CA CYS A 73 3.69 -15.23 -11.94
C CYS A 73 2.25 -14.71 -11.90
N ILE A 74 1.91 -14.04 -10.81
CA ILE A 74 0.66 -13.28 -10.67
C ILE A 74 1.00 -11.81 -10.42
N LEU A 75 0.28 -10.91 -11.07
CA LEU A 75 0.47 -9.47 -10.93
C LEU A 75 -0.82 -8.82 -10.40
N GLY A 76 -0.74 -8.15 -9.25
CA GLY A 76 -1.82 -7.29 -8.79
C GLY A 76 -1.86 -5.99 -9.60
N LEU A 77 -3.00 -5.66 -10.20
CA LEU A 77 -3.18 -4.45 -11.01
C LEU A 77 -4.31 -3.59 -10.43
N SER A 78 -3.99 -2.37 -9.97
CA SER A 78 -4.97 -1.44 -9.39
C SER A 78 -5.45 -0.36 -10.38
N GLY A 79 -4.76 -0.20 -11.51
CA GLY A 79 -4.94 0.94 -12.39
C GLY A 79 -4.14 2.17 -11.97
N GLY A 80 -3.42 2.12 -10.85
CA GLY A 80 -2.46 3.13 -10.42
C GLY A 80 -1.13 3.04 -11.19
N VAL A 81 -0.39 4.15 -11.26
CA VAL A 81 0.84 4.31 -12.06
C VAL A 81 1.85 3.19 -11.84
N ASP A 82 2.17 2.85 -10.57
CA ASP A 82 3.23 1.88 -10.26
C ASP A 82 2.89 0.48 -10.78
N SER A 83 1.65 0.04 -10.60
CA SER A 83 1.20 -1.29 -11.05
C SER A 83 1.04 -1.36 -12.58
N SER A 84 0.56 -0.28 -13.20
CA SER A 84 0.41 -0.18 -14.65
C SER A 84 1.76 -0.15 -15.37
N TYR A 85 2.71 0.64 -14.87
CA TYR A 85 4.07 0.69 -15.40
C TYR A 85 4.78 -0.66 -15.21
N LEU A 86 4.62 -1.29 -14.05
CA LEU A 86 5.15 -2.63 -13.83
C LEU A 86 4.59 -3.64 -14.84
N ALA A 87 3.31 -3.55 -15.23
CA ALA A 87 2.73 -4.43 -16.24
C ALA A 87 3.43 -4.30 -17.61
N LEU A 88 3.76 -3.08 -18.04
CA LEU A 88 4.55 -2.85 -19.27
C LEU A 88 5.93 -3.50 -19.17
N ARG A 89 6.64 -3.29 -18.05
CA ARG A 89 7.95 -3.90 -17.82
C ARG A 89 7.86 -5.44 -17.77
N VAL A 90 6.82 -6.00 -17.18
CA VAL A 90 6.60 -7.46 -17.12
C VAL A 90 6.43 -8.06 -18.52
N LYS A 91 5.72 -7.35 -19.41
CA LYS A 91 5.58 -7.73 -20.82
C LYS A 91 6.94 -7.78 -21.52
N GLU A 92 7.75 -6.75 -21.35
CA GLU A 92 9.10 -6.64 -21.94
C GLU A 92 10.08 -7.70 -21.42
N LEU A 93 9.94 -8.11 -20.16
CA LEU A 93 10.72 -9.20 -19.57
C LEU A 93 10.29 -10.59 -20.11
N GLY A 94 9.23 -10.64 -20.91
CA GLY A 94 8.67 -11.87 -21.49
C GLY A 94 8.18 -12.84 -20.43
N LEU A 95 7.64 -12.32 -19.32
CA LEU A 95 6.93 -13.10 -18.32
C LEU A 95 5.47 -13.30 -18.74
N ARG A 96 4.83 -14.34 -18.20
CA ARG A 96 3.42 -14.69 -18.48
C ARG A 96 2.60 -14.54 -17.20
N PRO A 97 2.25 -13.29 -16.80
CA PRO A 97 1.50 -13.07 -15.58
C PRO A 97 0.04 -13.47 -15.78
N LEU A 98 -0.56 -14.06 -14.74
CA LEU A 98 -2.00 -13.93 -14.53
C LEU A 98 -2.22 -12.57 -13.84
N VAL A 99 -2.91 -11.65 -14.49
CA VAL A 99 -3.23 -10.37 -13.86
C VAL A 99 -4.44 -10.54 -12.97
N MET A 100 -4.37 -9.99 -11.76
CA MET A 100 -5.48 -10.01 -10.82
C MET A 100 -5.82 -8.59 -10.36
N HIS A 101 -7.08 -8.23 -10.54
CA HIS A 101 -7.67 -7.03 -9.95
C HIS A 101 -8.64 -7.45 -8.83
N VAL A 102 -8.68 -6.68 -7.75
CA VAL A 102 -9.64 -6.90 -6.66
C VAL A 102 -10.48 -5.66 -6.50
N ASP A 103 -11.76 -5.77 -6.81
CA ASP A 103 -12.73 -4.68 -6.71
C ASP A 103 -13.37 -4.71 -5.32
N ALA A 104 -12.92 -3.80 -4.44
CA ALA A 104 -13.50 -3.56 -3.12
C ALA A 104 -14.78 -2.70 -3.15
N GLY A 105 -15.26 -2.37 -4.36
CA GLY A 105 -16.43 -1.55 -4.61
C GLY A 105 -16.11 -0.09 -4.87
N TRP A 106 -14.85 0.38 -4.76
CA TRP A 106 -14.46 1.81 -4.76
C TRP A 106 -13.66 2.30 -5.96
N ASN A 107 -13.55 1.48 -7.00
CA ASN A 107 -12.88 1.87 -8.24
C ASN A 107 -13.49 3.12 -8.86
N SER A 108 -12.65 4.05 -9.31
CA SER A 108 -13.06 5.11 -10.23
C SER A 108 -13.26 4.55 -11.64
N GLU A 109 -14.10 5.19 -12.45
CA GLU A 109 -14.24 4.84 -13.87
C GLU A 109 -12.91 4.93 -14.62
N LEU A 110 -12.07 5.88 -14.22
CA LEU A 110 -10.73 6.07 -14.75
C LEU A 110 -9.80 4.88 -14.44
N ALA A 111 -9.91 4.31 -13.23
CA ALA A 111 -9.16 3.11 -12.85
C ALA A 111 -9.54 1.91 -13.72
N VAL A 112 -10.84 1.69 -13.95
CA VAL A 112 -11.32 0.62 -14.82
C VAL A 112 -10.77 0.79 -16.25
N ALA A 113 -10.87 1.99 -16.81
CA ALA A 113 -10.35 2.29 -18.15
C ALA A 113 -8.83 2.10 -18.26
N ASN A 114 -8.07 2.52 -17.25
CA ASN A 114 -6.62 2.35 -17.21
C ASN A 114 -6.22 0.87 -17.10
N ILE A 115 -6.93 0.06 -16.31
CA ILE A 115 -6.71 -1.39 -16.22
C ILE A 115 -6.98 -2.03 -17.59
N GLU A 116 -8.12 -1.74 -18.22
CA GLU A 116 -8.48 -2.29 -19.53
C GLU A 116 -7.44 -1.94 -20.60
N ALA A 117 -6.98 -0.69 -20.64
CA ALA A 117 -5.97 -0.23 -21.60
C ALA A 117 -4.65 -1.00 -21.45
N VAL A 118 -4.16 -1.16 -20.21
CA VAL A 118 -2.93 -1.89 -19.90
C VAL A 118 -3.06 -3.37 -20.27
N VAL A 119 -4.13 -4.03 -19.83
CA VAL A 119 -4.37 -5.46 -20.09
C VAL A 119 -4.47 -5.74 -21.58
N LYS A 120 -5.23 -4.92 -22.32
CA LYS A 120 -5.37 -5.04 -23.78
C LYS A 120 -4.05 -4.82 -24.51
N HIS A 121 -3.28 -3.81 -24.11
CA HIS A 121 -1.97 -3.57 -24.73
C HIS A 121 -1.01 -4.74 -24.46
N CYS A 122 -0.98 -5.24 -23.22
CA CYS A 122 -0.06 -6.29 -22.82
C CYS A 122 -0.45 -7.69 -23.31
N ASP A 123 -1.69 -7.88 -23.74
CA ASP A 123 -2.27 -9.19 -24.07
C ASP A 123 -2.18 -10.16 -22.87
N PHE A 124 -2.60 -9.66 -21.71
CA PHE A 124 -2.61 -10.43 -20.46
C PHE A 124 -4.02 -10.90 -20.11
N ASP A 125 -4.12 -12.05 -19.45
CA ASP A 125 -5.37 -12.51 -18.86
C ASP A 125 -5.65 -11.75 -17.56
N LEU A 126 -6.87 -11.23 -17.44
CA LEU A 126 -7.34 -10.52 -16.25
C LEU A 126 -8.36 -11.36 -15.48
N HIS A 127 -8.05 -11.66 -14.22
CA HIS A 127 -9.02 -12.15 -13.24
C HIS A 127 -9.45 -11.02 -12.30
N THR A 128 -10.75 -10.72 -12.27
CA THR A 128 -11.31 -9.75 -11.33
C THR A 128 -12.04 -10.46 -10.19
N HIS A 129 -11.58 -10.23 -8.96
CA HIS A 129 -12.30 -10.65 -7.76
C HIS A 129 -13.12 -9.48 -7.23
N VAL A 130 -14.45 -9.58 -7.33
CA VAL A 130 -15.37 -8.61 -6.73
C VAL A 130 -15.66 -9.02 -5.28
N VAL A 131 -15.38 -8.12 -4.34
CA VAL A 131 -15.62 -8.35 -2.91
C VAL A 131 -17.10 -8.16 -2.60
N ASP A 132 -17.64 -8.96 -1.67
CA ASP A 132 -19.00 -8.76 -1.18
C ASP A 132 -19.16 -7.37 -0.56
N TRP A 133 -20.00 -6.55 -1.17
CA TRP A 133 -20.20 -5.16 -0.75
C TRP A 133 -20.78 -5.06 0.67
N GLN A 134 -21.59 -6.02 1.11
CA GLN A 134 -22.19 -5.96 2.45
C GLN A 134 -21.13 -6.18 3.53
N ASP A 135 -20.20 -7.11 3.31
CA ASP A 135 -19.07 -7.35 4.21
C ASP A 135 -18.09 -6.17 4.20
N MET A 136 -17.72 -5.66 3.01
CA MET A 136 -16.80 -4.52 2.90
C MET A 136 -17.37 -3.25 3.54
N ARG A 137 -18.67 -2.97 3.31
CA ARG A 137 -19.34 -1.83 3.93
C ARG A 137 -19.35 -1.91 5.45
N ASP A 138 -19.66 -3.08 6.01
CA ASP A 138 -19.69 -3.29 7.46
C ASP A 138 -18.30 -3.12 8.08
N LEU A 139 -17.24 -3.59 7.40
CA LEU A 139 -15.86 -3.35 7.82
C LEU A 139 -15.48 -1.87 7.78
N HIS A 140 -15.83 -1.15 6.71
CA HIS A 140 -15.56 0.30 6.65
C HIS A 140 -16.26 1.05 7.79
N LEU A 141 -17.54 0.76 8.06
CA LEU A 141 -18.25 1.36 9.17
C LEU A 141 -17.65 0.98 10.53
N ALA A 142 -17.22 -0.27 10.72
CA ALA A 142 -16.55 -0.70 11.93
C ALA A 142 -15.22 0.03 12.16
N TYR A 143 -14.43 0.25 11.11
CA TYR A 143 -13.17 0.99 11.18
C TYR A 143 -13.37 2.49 11.42
N LEU A 144 -14.40 3.10 10.83
CA LEU A 144 -14.76 4.50 11.10
C LEU A 144 -15.20 4.68 12.56
N ARG A 145 -16.02 3.76 13.09
CA ARG A 145 -16.44 3.75 14.51
C ARG A 145 -15.30 3.50 15.47
N ALA A 146 -14.33 2.67 15.05
CA ALA A 146 -13.12 2.45 15.83
C ALA A 146 -12.24 3.69 15.91
N GLY A 147 -12.42 4.68 15.02
CA GLY A 147 -11.66 5.93 15.06
C GLY A 147 -10.15 5.73 14.89
N VAL A 148 -9.73 4.68 14.16
CA VAL A 148 -8.31 4.39 13.90
C VAL A 148 -7.79 5.19 12.70
N ALA A 149 -6.47 5.43 12.66
CA ALA A 149 -5.85 6.21 11.58
C ALA A 149 -5.99 5.51 10.23
N ASN A 150 -5.56 4.25 10.07
CA ASN A 150 -5.58 3.58 8.78
C ASN A 150 -6.94 2.96 8.44
N GLN A 151 -7.77 3.67 7.67
CA GLN A 151 -9.09 3.20 7.23
C GLN A 151 -9.03 2.26 5.99
N ASP A 152 -7.88 2.16 5.32
CA ASP A 152 -7.72 1.30 4.13
C ASP A 152 -7.46 -0.17 4.47
N VAL A 153 -7.23 -0.51 5.75
CA VAL A 153 -6.93 -1.89 6.17
C VAL A 153 -7.93 -2.93 5.63
N PRO A 154 -9.27 -2.71 5.62
CA PRO A 154 -10.19 -3.64 4.98
C PRO A 154 -9.92 -3.86 3.48
N GLN A 155 -9.54 -2.83 2.73
CA GLN A 155 -9.22 -2.99 1.30
C GLN A 155 -7.89 -3.70 1.11
N ASP A 156 -6.84 -3.21 1.75
CA ASP A 156 -5.49 -3.78 1.65
C ASP A 156 -5.48 -5.26 2.05
N HIS A 157 -6.16 -5.61 3.14
CA HIS A 157 -6.19 -6.98 3.61
C HIS A 157 -6.85 -7.91 2.58
N ILE A 158 -8.00 -7.53 1.99
CA ILE A 158 -8.68 -8.39 1.03
C ILE A 158 -7.96 -8.44 -0.32
N PHE A 159 -7.24 -7.37 -0.71
CA PHE A 159 -6.41 -7.36 -1.91
C PHE A 159 -5.32 -8.44 -1.82
N PHE A 160 -4.52 -8.42 -0.75
CA PHE A 160 -3.48 -9.42 -0.54
C PHE A 160 -4.05 -10.80 -0.22
N ALA A 161 -5.13 -10.90 0.56
CA ALA A 161 -5.77 -12.17 0.87
C ALA A 161 -6.24 -12.88 -0.38
N SER A 162 -7.02 -12.19 -1.21
CA SER A 162 -7.56 -12.75 -2.45
C SER A 162 -6.44 -13.15 -3.40
N LEU A 163 -5.44 -12.27 -3.58
CA LEU A 163 -4.27 -12.54 -4.42
C LEU A 163 -3.51 -13.79 -3.96
N TYR A 164 -3.24 -13.94 -2.66
CA TYR A 164 -2.44 -15.07 -2.14
C TYR A 164 -3.24 -16.38 -2.17
N HIS A 165 -4.52 -16.35 -1.82
CA HIS A 165 -5.40 -17.52 -1.92
C HIS A 165 -5.52 -17.98 -3.37
N PHE A 166 -5.69 -17.05 -4.30
CA PHE A 166 -5.81 -17.34 -5.73
C PHE A 166 -4.50 -17.87 -6.29
N ALA A 167 -3.37 -17.18 -6.09
CA ALA A 167 -2.05 -17.64 -6.53
C ALA A 167 -1.75 -19.07 -6.07
N THR A 168 -1.97 -19.36 -4.79
CA THR A 168 -1.66 -20.68 -4.23
C THR A 168 -2.63 -21.78 -4.64
N LYS A 169 -3.89 -21.45 -4.93
CA LYS A 169 -4.87 -22.36 -5.53
C LYS A 169 -4.44 -22.75 -6.95
N HIS A 170 -3.91 -21.80 -7.72
CA HIS A 170 -3.45 -21.98 -9.09
C HIS A 170 -1.95 -22.36 -9.20
N ARG A 171 -1.30 -22.71 -8.08
CA ARG A 171 0.11 -23.13 -8.01
C ARG A 171 1.11 -22.10 -8.55
N ILE A 172 0.73 -20.82 -8.58
CA ILE A 172 1.60 -19.71 -8.95
C ILE A 172 2.41 -19.30 -7.73
N ARG A 173 3.75 -19.41 -7.82
CA ARG A 173 4.65 -19.15 -6.69
C ARG A 173 5.07 -17.70 -6.56
N TYR A 174 5.17 -16.97 -7.67
CA TYR A 174 5.71 -15.62 -7.69
C TYR A 174 4.61 -14.57 -7.80
N ILE A 175 4.64 -13.61 -6.89
CA ILE A 175 3.73 -12.46 -6.86
C ILE A 175 4.55 -11.22 -7.19
N LEU A 176 4.12 -10.48 -8.20
CA LEU A 176 4.71 -9.20 -8.58
C LEU A 176 3.91 -8.07 -7.94
N SER A 177 4.62 -7.13 -7.32
CA SER A 177 4.05 -5.96 -6.65
C SER A 177 4.69 -4.68 -7.17
N GLY A 178 3.86 -3.66 -7.44
CA GLY A 178 4.30 -2.32 -7.81
C GLY A 178 4.88 -1.49 -6.65
N GLY A 179 4.78 -1.96 -5.41
CA GLY A 179 5.35 -1.25 -4.26
C GLY A 179 6.86 -1.07 -4.41
N ASN A 180 7.35 0.15 -4.22
CA ASN A 180 8.72 0.52 -4.56
C ASN A 180 9.31 1.58 -3.61
N LEU A 181 10.62 1.57 -3.44
CA LEU A 181 11.33 2.49 -2.54
C LEU A 181 11.51 3.89 -3.13
N ALA A 182 11.37 4.04 -4.45
CA ALA A 182 11.54 5.32 -5.11
C ALA A 182 10.39 6.30 -4.78
N THR A 183 9.16 5.80 -4.70
CA THR A 183 7.98 6.64 -4.43
C THR A 183 7.33 6.35 -3.07
N GLU A 184 7.80 5.33 -2.34
CA GLU A 184 7.26 4.85 -1.05
C GLU A 184 8.37 4.46 -0.06
N GLY A 185 9.53 5.12 -0.16
CA GLY A 185 10.70 4.88 0.69
C GLY A 185 10.57 5.42 2.12
N ILE A 186 9.73 6.43 2.33
CA ILE A 186 9.48 7.08 3.62
C ILE A 186 8.06 6.72 4.08
N PHE A 187 7.95 6.17 5.29
CA PHE A 187 6.67 5.67 5.81
C PHE A 187 6.60 5.81 7.34
N PRO A 188 5.73 6.68 7.88
CA PRO A 188 5.52 6.82 9.32
C PRO A 188 4.79 5.59 9.87
N LYS A 189 5.50 4.79 10.67
CA LYS A 189 4.97 3.55 11.25
C LYS A 189 3.85 3.83 12.24
N ALA A 190 3.95 4.91 13.02
CA ALA A 190 2.91 5.33 13.96
C ALA A 190 1.53 5.53 13.30
N TRP A 191 1.49 6.01 12.06
CA TRP A 191 0.22 6.26 11.36
C TRP A 191 -0.51 4.98 10.93
N HIS A 192 0.12 3.80 11.03
CA HIS A 192 -0.41 2.57 10.45
C HIS A 192 -0.13 1.31 11.30
N GLY A 193 -1.16 0.50 11.49
CA GLY A 193 -0.99 -0.92 11.83
C GLY A 193 -0.70 -1.77 10.58
N SER A 194 -0.30 -3.03 10.79
CA SER A 194 -0.15 -3.97 9.68
C SER A 194 -1.52 -4.30 9.08
N ALA A 195 -1.77 -3.92 7.82
CA ALA A 195 -3.02 -4.25 7.14
C ALA A 195 -3.28 -5.76 7.03
N MET A 196 -2.23 -6.58 7.08
CA MET A 196 -2.34 -8.04 7.06
C MET A 196 -2.77 -8.65 8.39
N ASP A 197 -2.84 -7.88 9.49
CA ASP A 197 -3.17 -8.38 10.81
C ASP A 197 -4.65 -8.77 10.93
N ALA A 198 -4.95 -10.03 10.63
CA ALA A 198 -6.30 -10.57 10.79
C ALA A 198 -6.76 -10.61 12.25
N ILE A 199 -5.87 -10.56 13.25
CA ILE A 199 -6.31 -10.49 14.66
C ILE A 199 -6.89 -9.10 14.91
N ASN A 200 -6.20 -8.06 14.45
CA ASN A 200 -6.65 -6.67 14.59
C ASN A 200 -7.95 -6.41 13.84
N LEU A 201 -8.01 -6.81 12.56
CA LEU A 201 -9.22 -6.67 11.75
C LEU A 201 -10.43 -7.33 12.40
N ASN A 202 -10.29 -8.57 12.88
CA ASN A 202 -11.37 -9.27 13.55
C ASN A 202 -11.71 -8.66 14.92
N ALA A 203 -10.74 -8.10 15.65
CA ALA A 203 -10.98 -7.46 16.94
C ALA A 203 -11.79 -6.16 16.78
N ILE A 204 -11.43 -5.32 15.80
CA ILE A 204 -12.17 -4.11 15.45
C ILE A 204 -13.59 -4.48 14.99
N HIS A 205 -13.70 -5.43 14.06
CA HIS A 205 -14.99 -5.87 13.53
C HIS A 205 -15.88 -6.50 14.61
N SER A 206 -15.32 -7.30 15.53
CA SER A 206 -16.09 -7.89 16.64
C SER A 206 -16.65 -6.85 17.59
N ARG A 207 -16.00 -5.69 17.73
CA ARG A 207 -16.44 -4.62 18.63
C ARG A 207 -17.42 -3.65 17.97
N PHE A 208 -17.26 -3.35 16.68
CA PHE A 208 -18.00 -2.28 16.00
C PHE A 208 -18.80 -2.71 14.75
N GLY A 209 -18.62 -3.94 14.29
CA GLY A 209 -19.37 -4.51 13.16
C GLY A 209 -20.79 -4.89 13.56
N GLU A 210 -21.73 -4.76 12.63
CA GLU A 210 -23.15 -5.03 12.89
C GLU A 210 -23.57 -6.43 12.45
N ARG A 211 -22.75 -7.09 11.64
CA ARG A 211 -23.08 -8.40 11.05
C ARG A 211 -21.85 -9.29 10.98
N LYS A 212 -22.08 -10.59 10.91
CA LYS A 212 -21.02 -11.55 10.62
C LYS A 212 -20.55 -11.40 9.17
N LEU A 213 -19.25 -11.33 8.96
CA LEU A 213 -18.63 -11.40 7.64
C LEU A 213 -18.86 -12.79 7.05
N ARG A 214 -19.43 -12.85 5.85
CA ARG A 214 -19.80 -14.14 5.22
C ARG A 214 -18.82 -14.58 4.16
N GLN A 215 -18.38 -13.66 3.31
CA GLN A 215 -17.57 -13.91 2.13
C GLN A 215 -16.16 -13.29 2.23
N TYR A 216 -15.97 -12.34 3.14
CA TYR A 216 -14.68 -11.68 3.35
C TYR A 216 -13.62 -12.66 3.87
N LYS A 217 -12.58 -12.90 3.08
CA LYS A 217 -11.51 -13.85 3.41
C LYS A 217 -10.31 -13.14 4.03
N THR A 218 -9.85 -13.66 5.16
CA THR A 218 -8.65 -13.17 5.83
C THR A 218 -7.44 -14.09 5.64
N ILE A 219 -6.27 -13.60 6.03
CA ILE A 219 -5.04 -14.38 6.19
C ILE A 219 -4.62 -14.39 7.65
N SER A 220 -4.62 -15.58 8.28
CA SER A 220 -4.09 -15.77 9.62
C SER A 220 -2.57 -15.53 9.71
N PHE A 221 -2.05 -15.25 10.91
CA PHE A 221 -0.61 -15.14 11.19
C PHE A 221 0.21 -16.32 10.65
N PHE A 222 -0.24 -17.55 10.91
CA PHE A 222 0.43 -18.76 10.42
C PHE A 222 0.46 -18.83 8.90
N LYS A 223 -0.66 -18.48 8.24
CA LYS A 223 -0.71 -18.44 6.78
C LYS A 223 0.28 -17.43 6.21
N CYS A 224 0.26 -16.21 6.76
CA CYS A 224 1.12 -15.11 6.32
C CYS A 224 2.60 -15.42 6.50
N TYR A 225 3.02 -15.86 7.69
CA TYR A 225 4.46 -15.94 7.99
C TYR A 225 5.07 -17.33 7.82
N ILE A 226 4.25 -18.40 7.79
CA ILE A 226 4.75 -19.78 7.74
C ILE A 226 4.28 -20.52 6.48
N TRP A 227 2.96 -20.64 6.29
CA TRP A 227 2.40 -21.46 5.21
C TRP A 227 2.76 -20.96 3.82
N TYR A 228 2.50 -19.69 3.49
CA TYR A 228 2.81 -19.19 2.15
C TYR A 228 4.32 -19.13 1.89
N PRO A 229 5.14 -18.57 2.81
CA PRO A 229 6.60 -18.54 2.68
C PRO A 229 7.28 -19.90 2.51
N PHE A 230 6.99 -20.86 3.40
CA PHE A 230 7.80 -22.08 3.50
C PHE A 230 7.13 -23.30 2.88
N ILE A 231 5.82 -23.43 3.03
CA ILE A 231 5.08 -24.60 2.54
C ILE A 231 4.69 -24.42 1.07
N LYS A 232 4.11 -23.27 0.72
CA LYS A 232 3.77 -22.94 -0.68
C LYS A 232 4.94 -22.37 -1.47
N LYS A 233 6.06 -22.07 -0.81
CA LYS A 233 7.26 -21.46 -1.41
C LYS A 233 6.92 -20.18 -2.22
N MET A 234 5.91 -19.45 -1.76
CA MET A 234 5.42 -18.23 -2.39
C MET A 234 6.43 -17.10 -2.15
N ARG A 235 6.72 -16.29 -3.17
CA ARG A 235 7.68 -15.19 -3.11
C ARG A 235 7.08 -13.94 -3.73
N THR A 236 7.17 -12.83 -3.00
CA THR A 236 6.83 -11.50 -3.55
C THR A 236 8.10 -10.86 -4.09
N VAL A 237 8.03 -10.33 -5.30
CA VAL A 237 9.12 -9.60 -5.96
C VAL A 237 8.61 -8.20 -6.27
N ARG A 238 9.48 -7.20 -6.10
CA ARG A 238 9.23 -5.78 -6.40
C ARG A 238 10.18 -5.32 -7.50
N PRO A 239 9.91 -5.63 -8.79
CA PRO A 239 10.86 -5.37 -9.88
C PRO A 239 11.28 -3.91 -10.02
N LEU A 240 10.40 -2.95 -9.68
CA LEU A 240 10.70 -1.52 -9.73
C LEU A 240 11.86 -1.10 -8.80
N ASN A 241 12.20 -1.92 -7.79
CA ASN A 241 13.38 -1.67 -6.96
C ASN A 241 14.71 -2.10 -7.63
N TYR A 242 14.66 -2.77 -8.78
CA TYR A 242 15.81 -3.33 -9.49
C TYR A 242 16.04 -2.69 -10.86
N MET A 243 15.40 -1.55 -11.13
CA MET A 243 15.51 -0.79 -12.37
C MET A 243 15.43 0.70 -12.07
N PRO A 244 15.91 1.57 -12.97
CA PRO A 244 15.60 2.99 -12.91
C PRO A 244 14.09 3.16 -13.00
N TYR A 245 13.48 3.69 -11.94
CA TYR A 245 12.06 3.98 -11.88
C TYR A 245 11.87 5.43 -11.47
N ASP A 246 11.53 6.26 -12.44
CA ASP A 246 11.11 7.64 -12.27
C ASP A 246 9.61 7.76 -12.55
N LYS A 247 8.87 8.42 -11.65
CA LYS A 247 7.41 8.50 -11.76
C LYS A 247 6.95 9.34 -12.95
N ILE A 248 7.66 10.43 -13.27
CA ILE A 248 7.28 11.34 -14.37
C ILE A 248 7.52 10.64 -15.70
N GLU A 249 8.68 9.99 -15.86
CA GLU A 249 8.99 9.21 -17.06
C GLU A 249 8.01 8.05 -17.25
N ALA A 250 7.69 7.33 -16.17
CA ALA A 250 6.73 6.23 -16.21
C ALA A 250 5.33 6.68 -16.65
N LEU A 251 4.87 7.83 -16.17
CA LEU A 251 3.59 8.42 -16.60
C LEU A 251 3.62 8.78 -18.09
N ALA A 252 4.66 9.49 -18.54
CA ALA A 252 4.79 9.89 -19.94
C ALA A 252 4.80 8.67 -20.89
N GLU A 253 5.47 7.60 -20.49
CA GLU A 253 5.49 6.36 -21.26
C GLU A 253 4.14 5.64 -21.26
N LEU A 254 3.45 5.56 -20.12
CA LEU A 254 2.11 4.97 -20.02
C LEU A 254 1.10 5.73 -20.90
N GLU A 255 1.11 7.06 -20.84
CA GLU A 255 0.26 7.93 -21.67
C GLU A 255 0.51 7.65 -23.16
N LYS A 256 1.78 7.64 -23.57
CA LYS A 256 2.18 7.40 -24.96
C LYS A 256 1.85 5.98 -25.46
N THR A 257 2.05 4.97 -24.61
CA THR A 257 2.02 3.57 -25.02
C THR A 257 0.62 2.96 -24.97
N VAL A 258 -0.15 3.30 -23.93
CA VAL A 258 -1.47 2.70 -23.70
C VAL A 258 -2.59 3.72 -23.60
N GLY A 259 -2.31 5.02 -23.75
CA GLY A 259 -3.32 6.07 -23.56
C GLY A 259 -3.78 6.19 -22.11
N TYR A 260 -2.90 5.83 -21.17
CA TYR A 260 -3.17 5.95 -19.73
C TYR A 260 -3.58 7.38 -19.39
N LYS A 261 -4.47 7.54 -18.41
CA LYS A 261 -4.91 8.85 -17.93
C LYS A 261 -4.48 9.05 -16.48
N PRO A 262 -3.70 10.10 -16.17
CA PRO A 262 -3.22 10.34 -14.82
C PRO A 262 -4.36 10.76 -13.89
N TYR A 263 -4.22 10.40 -12.61
CA TYR A 263 -5.08 10.90 -11.56
C TYR A 263 -4.54 12.22 -11.02
N PRO A 264 -5.42 13.17 -10.61
CA PRO A 264 -4.99 14.43 -10.00
C PRO A 264 -4.18 14.24 -8.70
N ARG A 265 -4.39 13.12 -7.99
CA ARG A 265 -3.76 12.82 -6.69
C ARG A 265 -3.22 11.38 -6.68
N LYS A 266 -2.22 11.11 -5.84
CA LYS A 266 -1.74 9.73 -5.59
C LYS A 266 -2.87 8.91 -4.96
N HIS A 267 -2.99 7.65 -5.37
CA HIS A 267 -4.09 6.73 -5.02
C HIS A 267 -5.48 7.16 -5.51
N GLY A 268 -5.55 8.02 -6.53
CA GLY A 268 -6.81 8.47 -7.13
C GLY A 268 -7.59 7.38 -7.86
N GLU A 269 -7.01 6.18 -8.03
CA GLU A 269 -7.72 5.03 -8.58
C GLU A 269 -8.89 4.57 -7.70
N SER A 270 -8.82 4.77 -6.38
CA SER A 270 -9.85 4.42 -5.39
C SER A 270 -10.49 5.67 -4.79
N LEU A 271 -11.81 5.80 -4.96
CA LEU A 271 -12.58 6.92 -4.39
C LEU A 271 -12.55 6.91 -2.85
N PHE A 272 -12.49 5.72 -2.23
CA PHE A 272 -12.35 5.62 -0.77
C PHE A 272 -11.00 6.13 -0.30
N THR A 273 -9.91 5.63 -0.90
CA THR A 273 -8.55 5.99 -0.49
C THR A 273 -8.27 7.47 -0.75
N LYS A 274 -8.76 8.01 -1.88
CA LYS A 274 -8.76 9.45 -2.16
C LYS A 274 -9.41 10.23 -1.01
N PHE A 275 -10.64 9.90 -0.66
CA PHE A 275 -11.38 10.60 0.39
C PHE A 275 -10.70 10.46 1.75
N PHE A 276 -10.33 9.24 2.14
CA PHE A 276 -9.67 8.92 3.39
C PHE A 276 -8.35 9.69 3.58
N GLN A 277 -7.45 9.64 2.59
CA GLN A 277 -6.12 10.24 2.72
C GLN A 277 -6.13 11.77 2.66
N ASN A 278 -7.10 12.37 1.97
CA ASN A 278 -7.15 13.82 1.74
C ASN A 278 -8.16 14.57 2.64
N TYR A 279 -9.05 13.85 3.34
CA TYR A 279 -10.01 14.46 4.26
C TYR A 279 -9.98 13.82 5.64
N TYR A 280 -10.27 12.52 5.77
CA TYR A 280 -10.33 11.85 7.07
C TYR A 280 -9.04 11.99 7.89
N LEU A 281 -7.89 11.64 7.30
CA LEU A 281 -6.59 11.71 7.97
C LEU A 281 -6.19 13.14 8.38
N PRO A 282 -6.19 14.13 7.47
CA PRO A 282 -5.83 15.51 7.83
C PRO A 282 -6.78 16.11 8.86
N THR A 283 -8.10 15.92 8.71
CA THR A 283 -9.09 16.54 9.59
C THR A 283 -9.11 15.90 10.97
N LYS A 284 -9.02 14.57 11.06
CA LYS A 284 -9.13 13.85 12.34
C LYS A 284 -7.79 13.68 13.06
N PHE A 285 -6.69 13.47 12.32
CA PHE A 285 -5.38 13.15 12.90
C PHE A 285 -4.30 14.21 12.63
N GLY A 286 -4.55 15.19 11.74
CA GLY A 286 -3.51 16.10 11.27
C GLY A 286 -2.50 15.44 10.33
N TYR A 287 -2.77 14.23 9.84
CA TYR A 287 -1.84 13.46 9.01
C TYR A 287 -2.03 13.80 7.52
N ASP A 288 -1.06 14.50 6.93
CA ASP A 288 -1.04 14.76 5.48
C ASP A 288 -0.15 13.72 4.78
N LYS A 289 -0.78 12.80 4.02
CA LYS A 289 -0.09 11.73 3.27
C LYS A 289 0.86 12.25 2.20
N ARG A 290 0.75 13.51 1.76
CA ARG A 290 1.73 14.12 0.86
C ARG A 290 3.12 14.19 1.49
N ARG A 291 3.23 14.33 2.82
CA ARG A 291 4.53 14.40 3.51
C ARG A 291 5.41 13.17 3.27
N PRO A 292 4.97 11.93 3.58
CA PRO A 292 5.76 10.75 3.27
C PRO A 292 5.93 10.50 1.77
N HIS A 293 4.93 10.82 0.95
CA HIS A 293 5.03 10.66 -0.51
C HIS A 293 6.09 11.58 -1.12
N TYR A 294 6.05 12.89 -0.84
CA TYR A 294 7.03 13.84 -1.33
C TYR A 294 8.39 13.62 -0.69
N SER A 295 8.45 13.25 0.59
CA SER A 295 9.72 12.88 1.23
C SER A 295 10.37 11.66 0.55
N SER A 296 9.58 10.68 0.11
CA SER A 296 10.09 9.55 -0.70
C SER A 296 10.69 10.02 -2.03
N LEU A 297 10.01 10.93 -2.73
CA LEU A 297 10.51 11.50 -3.98
C LEU A 297 11.79 12.34 -3.78
N ILE A 298 11.92 13.03 -2.65
CA ILE A 298 13.13 13.79 -2.31
C ILE A 298 14.32 12.86 -2.08
N VAL A 299 14.17 11.84 -1.20
CA VAL A 299 15.28 10.91 -0.91
C VAL A 299 15.64 10.02 -2.10
N SER A 300 14.72 9.85 -3.05
CA SER A 300 14.99 9.18 -4.33
C SER A 300 15.56 10.09 -5.41
N GLY A 301 15.67 11.40 -5.16
CA GLY A 301 16.18 12.38 -6.12
C GLY A 301 15.22 12.79 -7.24
N GLN A 302 13.93 12.52 -7.12
CA GLN A 302 12.89 12.83 -8.12
C GLN A 302 12.18 14.16 -7.87
N MET A 303 12.39 14.80 -6.71
CA MET A 303 11.75 16.05 -6.33
C MET A 303 12.67 16.86 -5.43
N THR A 304 12.66 18.19 -5.60
CA THR A 304 13.37 19.10 -4.68
C THR A 304 12.53 19.33 -3.41
N ARG A 305 13.19 19.68 -2.31
CA ARG A 305 12.48 20.00 -1.07
C ARG A 305 11.64 21.27 -1.23
N GLU A 306 12.13 22.23 -1.99
CA GLU A 306 11.48 23.51 -2.29
C GLU A 306 10.17 23.29 -3.06
N ASP A 307 10.18 22.43 -4.08
CA ASP A 307 8.99 22.06 -4.83
C ASP A 307 7.97 21.35 -3.95
N ALA A 308 8.43 20.41 -3.11
CA ALA A 308 7.57 19.71 -2.16
C ALA A 308 6.90 20.70 -1.20
N LEU A 309 7.66 21.63 -0.60
CA LEU A 309 7.11 22.66 0.30
C LEU A 309 6.12 23.59 -0.41
N THR A 310 6.36 23.90 -1.68
CA THR A 310 5.41 24.67 -2.50
C THR A 310 4.11 23.90 -2.69
N LYS A 311 4.18 22.62 -3.06
CA LYS A 311 3.01 21.75 -3.21
C LYS A 311 2.25 21.48 -1.92
N MET A 312 2.94 21.47 -0.78
CA MET A 312 2.30 21.32 0.54
C MET A 312 1.36 22.48 0.87
N LYS A 313 1.53 23.66 0.25
CA LYS A 313 0.64 24.82 0.43
C LYS A 313 -0.67 24.68 -0.34
N GLU A 314 -0.72 23.82 -1.34
CA GLU A 314 -1.95 23.55 -2.10
C GLU A 314 -2.98 22.89 -1.17
N PRO A 315 -4.28 23.22 -1.28
CA PRO A 315 -5.30 22.57 -0.48
C PRO A 315 -5.44 21.10 -0.88
N LEU A 316 -5.76 20.24 0.09
CA LEU A 316 -5.97 18.81 -0.14
C LEU A 316 -7.29 18.51 -0.85
N TYR A 317 -8.25 19.44 -0.79
CA TYR A 317 -9.56 19.34 -1.41
C TYR A 317 -10.04 20.71 -1.88
N ASN A 318 -10.79 20.72 -2.98
CA ASN A 318 -11.69 21.82 -3.27
C ASN A 318 -13.02 21.58 -2.52
N ASP A 319 -13.64 22.65 -1.99
CA ASP A 319 -14.83 22.51 -1.14
C ASP A 319 -16.04 21.85 -1.85
N ASP A 320 -16.29 22.20 -3.12
CA ASP A 320 -17.38 21.59 -3.89
C ASP A 320 -17.11 20.11 -4.18
N GLU A 321 -15.86 19.78 -4.53
CA GLU A 321 -15.42 18.40 -4.74
C GLU A 321 -15.57 17.57 -3.45
N LEU A 322 -15.25 18.17 -2.29
CA LEU A 322 -15.35 17.51 -0.99
C LEU A 322 -16.80 17.15 -0.67
N GLU A 323 -17.72 18.09 -0.87
CA GLU A 323 -19.15 17.86 -0.59
C GLU A 323 -19.75 16.79 -1.50
N ILE A 324 -19.32 16.72 -2.78
CA ILE A 324 -19.69 15.65 -3.70
C ILE A 324 -19.19 14.30 -3.18
N ASP A 325 -17.92 14.21 -2.78
CA ASP A 325 -17.33 12.97 -2.33
C ASP A 325 -17.87 12.50 -0.97
N ILE A 326 -18.16 13.42 -0.02
CA ILE A 326 -18.88 13.08 1.22
C ILE A 326 -20.27 12.54 0.89
N SER A 327 -21.01 13.19 -0.02
CA SER A 327 -22.36 12.75 -0.40
C SER A 327 -22.33 11.36 -1.03
N TYR A 328 -21.38 11.10 -1.92
CA TYR A 328 -21.18 9.78 -2.52
C TYR A 328 -20.80 8.73 -1.47
N PHE A 329 -19.87 9.06 -0.58
CA PHE A 329 -19.43 8.19 0.52
C PHE A 329 -20.59 7.79 1.44
N CYS A 330 -21.37 8.78 1.90
CA CYS A 330 -22.56 8.58 2.74
C CYS A 330 -23.57 7.68 2.04
N LYS A 331 -23.92 7.98 0.79
CA LYS A 331 -24.84 7.18 -0.03
C LYS A 331 -24.37 5.73 -0.14
N LYS A 332 -23.09 5.51 -0.39
CA LYS A 332 -22.52 4.17 -0.58
C LYS A 332 -22.52 3.36 0.72
N LEU A 333 -22.09 3.99 1.82
CA LEU A 333 -22.09 3.40 3.15
C LEU A 333 -23.49 3.29 3.77
N ARG A 334 -24.51 3.90 3.15
CA ARG A 334 -25.91 3.92 3.59
C ARG A 334 -26.08 4.58 4.96
N ILE A 335 -25.38 5.69 5.14
CA ILE A 335 -25.48 6.58 6.29
C ILE A 335 -25.90 7.97 5.82
N ASN A 336 -26.50 8.75 6.71
CA ASN A 336 -26.81 10.15 6.46
C ASN A 336 -25.64 11.07 6.88
N ARG A 337 -25.76 12.37 6.58
CA ARG A 337 -24.70 13.34 6.88
C ARG A 337 -24.45 13.54 8.39
N ALA A 338 -25.49 13.44 9.23
CA ALA A 338 -25.32 13.55 10.68
C ALA A 338 -24.51 12.37 11.23
N GLU A 339 -24.85 11.14 10.82
CA GLU A 339 -24.09 9.94 11.18
C GLU A 339 -22.63 10.02 10.69
N PHE A 340 -22.39 10.53 9.49
CA PHE A 340 -21.04 10.76 8.99
C PHE A 340 -20.25 11.75 9.87
N ASN A 341 -20.86 12.87 10.23
CA ASN A 341 -20.23 13.86 11.11
C ASN A 341 -19.94 13.26 12.50
N GLU A 342 -20.83 12.44 13.05
CA GLU A 342 -20.59 11.72 14.31
C GLU A 342 -19.37 10.78 14.22
N LEU A 343 -19.17 10.10 13.09
CA LEU A 343 -17.97 9.26 12.86
C LEU A 343 -16.68 10.10 12.78
N MET A 344 -16.76 11.30 12.18
CA MET A 344 -15.63 12.24 12.14
C MET A 344 -15.26 12.75 13.53
N GLU A 345 -16.25 12.98 14.40
CA GLU A 345 -16.05 13.44 15.79
C GLU A 345 -15.80 12.31 16.80
N ALA A 346 -15.92 11.03 16.39
CA ALA A 346 -15.69 9.89 17.27
C ALA A 346 -14.29 9.93 17.93
N PRO A 347 -14.10 9.39 19.14
CA PRO A 347 -12.78 9.36 19.77
C PRO A 347 -11.74 8.70 18.87
N ILE A 348 -10.53 9.27 18.86
CA ILE A 348 -9.38 8.67 18.19
C ILE A 348 -8.88 7.51 19.03
N HIS A 349 -8.62 6.38 18.37
CA HIS A 349 -7.97 5.21 18.98
C HIS A 349 -6.75 4.78 18.18
N GLU A 350 -5.73 4.33 18.88
CA GLU A 350 -4.61 3.66 18.25
C GLU A 350 -5.01 2.23 17.84
N TYR A 351 -4.48 1.75 16.72
CA TYR A 351 -4.82 0.40 16.24
C TYR A 351 -4.44 -0.69 17.26
N ASN A 352 -3.41 -0.45 18.08
CA ASN A 352 -2.90 -1.38 19.07
C ASN A 352 -3.71 -1.43 20.38
N GLU A 353 -4.72 -0.56 20.54
CA GLU A 353 -5.76 -0.70 21.57
C GLU A 353 -6.67 -1.91 21.29
N PHE A 354 -6.71 -2.37 20.04
CA PHE A 354 -7.35 -3.61 19.63
C PHE A 354 -6.33 -4.73 19.57
N ALA A 355 -6.76 -5.98 19.80
CA ALA A 355 -5.85 -7.12 19.81
C ALA A 355 -5.05 -7.22 18.50
N THR A 356 -3.73 -7.34 18.58
CA THR A 356 -2.84 -7.47 17.42
C THR A 356 -2.02 -8.75 17.46
N TRP A 357 -1.49 -9.15 16.32
CA TRP A 357 -0.52 -10.23 16.22
C TRP A 357 0.94 -9.78 16.49
N GLU A 358 1.18 -8.54 16.91
CA GLU A 358 2.53 -7.99 17.09
C GLU A 358 3.40 -8.80 18.04
N LYS A 359 2.84 -9.26 19.17
CA LYS A 359 3.59 -10.08 20.13
C LYS A 359 4.08 -11.38 19.48
N LYS A 360 3.24 -11.99 18.63
CA LYS A 360 3.59 -13.19 17.84
C LYS A 360 4.67 -12.85 16.81
N TYR A 361 4.56 -11.70 16.14
CA TYR A 361 5.56 -11.24 15.17
C TYR A 361 6.93 -10.96 15.82
N LYS A 362 6.95 -10.23 16.95
CA LYS A 362 8.15 -9.94 17.74
C LYS A 362 8.82 -11.24 18.21
N PHE A 363 8.04 -12.22 18.67
CA PHE A 363 8.56 -13.55 19.02
C PHE A 363 9.16 -14.28 17.81
N LEU A 364 8.47 -14.31 16.68
CA LEU A 364 8.97 -14.91 15.44
C LEU A 364 10.29 -14.28 14.99
N LYS A 365 10.42 -12.95 15.08
CA LYS A 365 11.67 -12.24 14.77
C LYS A 365 12.81 -12.58 15.71
N ARG A 366 12.55 -12.71 17.01
CA ARG A 366 13.55 -13.17 17.99
C ARG A 366 14.04 -14.58 17.66
N LEU A 367 13.12 -15.50 17.33
CA LEU A 367 13.45 -16.86 16.92
C LEU A 367 14.27 -16.88 15.62
N GLN A 368 13.88 -16.08 14.62
CA GLN A 368 14.61 -15.93 13.36
C GLN A 368 16.04 -15.44 13.59
N SER A 369 16.22 -14.43 14.45
CA SER A 369 17.54 -13.91 14.82
C SER A 369 18.38 -14.96 15.56
N PHE A 370 17.78 -15.71 16.49
CA PHE A 370 18.45 -16.79 17.20
C PHE A 370 18.92 -17.90 16.24
N VAL A 371 18.05 -18.37 15.35
CA VAL A 371 18.40 -19.38 14.33
C VAL A 371 19.49 -18.87 13.40
N THR A 372 19.43 -17.59 12.99
CA THR A 372 20.46 -16.98 12.14
C THR A 372 21.82 -16.97 12.85
N ARG A 373 21.84 -16.63 14.15
CA ARG A 373 23.07 -16.65 14.96
C ARG A 373 23.63 -18.07 15.13
N MET A 374 22.77 -19.08 15.35
CA MET A 374 23.24 -20.45 15.53
C MET A 374 23.72 -21.12 14.23
N THR A 375 23.07 -20.83 13.10
CA THR A 375 23.31 -21.56 11.84
C THR A 375 24.14 -20.78 10.83
N GLY A 376 24.37 -19.48 11.05
CA GLY A 376 24.94 -18.57 10.06
C GLY A 376 24.04 -18.29 8.85
N LYS A 377 22.88 -18.96 8.72
CA LYS A 377 21.98 -18.85 7.57
C LYS A 377 20.89 -17.82 7.83
N ARG A 378 20.92 -16.72 7.07
CA ARG A 378 19.88 -15.69 7.11
C ARG A 378 18.67 -16.14 6.28
N ILE A 379 17.56 -16.44 6.94
CA ILE A 379 16.29 -16.75 6.26
C ILE A 379 15.62 -15.42 5.93
N LYS A 380 15.54 -15.00 4.65
CA LYS A 380 14.75 -13.82 4.22
C LYS A 380 13.72 -14.30 3.20
N VAL A 381 12.43 -14.28 3.57
CA VAL A 381 11.35 -14.76 2.69
C VAL A 381 10.46 -13.64 2.14
N TYR A 382 10.38 -12.53 2.85
CA TYR A 382 9.76 -11.30 2.36
C TYR A 382 10.86 -10.28 2.03
N SER A 383 10.75 -9.67 0.86
CA SER A 383 11.66 -8.67 0.29
C SER A 383 11.76 -7.45 1.17
#